data_AF-A0A3E2DNC0-F1
#
_entry.id   AF-A0A3E2DNC0-F1
#
_cell.length_a   1.000
_cell.length_b   1.000
_cell.length_c   1.000
_cell.angle_alpha   90.00
_cell.angle_beta   90.00
_cell.angle_gamma   90.00
#
_symmetry.space_group_name_H-M   'P 1'
#
loop_
_entity.id
_entity.type
_entity.pdbx_description
1 polymer ?
#
loop_
_entity_poly.entity_id
_entity_poly.type
_entity_poly.pdbx_seq_one_letter_code
_entity_poly.pdbx_strand_id
1 'polypeptide(L)'
;MAFSLDVRCHSEIGLVRRNNQDSGYVSPRMLVVADGMGGAAAGDLASTVAVRHVTQADERFSGEDSPCRPQGEEMLTVLAGAVADANDELADLVAWDSSLEGMGTTFCGAMFSGTQLGVVHIGDSRGYLLRQGRMKRMTHDHSWVQSLIDDGRITPEEAAVHPHRSLLLKVLNGQPQHVPDTQIVDLRLGDRILFCSDGLCGLVDDETIAEHLNTTNLDDVVDLLTTDAHAGGGTDNITIVVAEVVEADPVLDASEPHIIGAATTRKVPEHEVTAPLSVEQPSSATKDAGTSTVLFDSEAEESMRYAPVDSRTRRRRHWLWPVVVLAVAVVVAGGIFGTRAYLDTQYYVGTDGNAVAIYQGSPDSLAWIQLSHVAETTDVKTTDLPRYYRNRVSENIRVSSMESAHSTVAELRTGAEHCKAVREMATTPPAAPTRPSTTPSASPQPSASSSGIPHPSAVPTPAMPSPSASGHEVDLPAVSSGDC
;
A
#
# COMPACT_ATOMS: atom_id res chain seq x y z
N MET A 1 18.66 -48.89 -0.92
CA MET A 1 19.00 -48.37 0.42
C MET A 1 18.20 -47.09 0.57
N ALA A 2 17.62 -46.84 1.75
CA ALA A 2 17.04 -45.54 2.05
C ALA A 2 18.16 -44.58 2.47
N PHE A 3 18.04 -43.31 2.11
CA PHE A 3 18.94 -42.22 2.54
C PHE A 3 18.24 -41.34 3.58
N SER A 4 19.04 -40.55 4.28
CA SER A 4 18.58 -39.47 5.16
C SER A 4 19.06 -38.12 4.62
N LEU A 5 18.53 -37.02 5.16
CA LEU A 5 18.92 -35.66 4.79
C LEU A 5 19.60 -34.99 5.99
N ASP A 6 20.83 -34.53 5.82
CA ASP A 6 21.44 -33.55 6.73
C ASP A 6 21.07 -32.16 6.23
N VAL A 7 20.37 -31.37 7.04
CA VAL A 7 19.74 -30.12 6.60
C VAL A 7 20.26 -28.94 7.42
N ARG A 8 20.51 -27.83 6.73
CA ARG A 8 20.68 -26.50 7.32
C ARG A 8 19.70 -25.53 6.69
N CYS A 9 19.23 -24.59 7.49
CA CYS A 9 18.28 -23.60 7.03
C CYS A 9 18.50 -22.26 7.73
N HIS A 10 18.18 -21.19 7.02
CA HIS A 10 18.32 -19.81 7.48
C HIS A 10 17.21 -18.95 6.90
N SER A 11 16.73 -17.98 7.66
CA SER A 11 15.79 -16.98 7.18
C SER A 11 15.99 -15.67 7.91
N GLU A 12 16.06 -14.56 7.16
CA GLU A 12 16.29 -13.23 7.70
C GLU A 12 15.60 -12.13 6.90
N ILE A 13 15.50 -10.94 7.51
CA ILE A 13 14.81 -9.78 6.92
C ILE A 13 15.60 -9.19 5.73
N GLY A 14 16.93 -9.37 5.70
CA GLY A 14 17.82 -8.61 4.82
C GLY A 14 18.09 -7.20 5.34
N LEU A 15 18.67 -6.34 4.49
CA LEU A 15 19.17 -5.00 4.86
C LEU A 15 18.16 -3.88 4.63
N VAL A 16 17.16 -4.11 3.76
CA VAL A 16 16.25 -3.04 3.28
C VAL A 16 14.81 -3.22 3.76
N ARG A 17 14.31 -4.46 3.83
CA ARG A 17 12.92 -4.73 4.25
C ARG A 17 12.74 -4.43 5.74
N ARG A 18 11.50 -4.18 6.16
CA ARG A 18 11.17 -3.87 7.57
C ARG A 18 10.78 -5.10 8.37
N ASN A 19 10.27 -6.11 7.70
CA ASN A 19 9.80 -7.36 8.26
C ASN A 19 10.19 -8.50 7.32
N ASN A 20 10.20 -9.71 7.88
CA ASN A 20 10.37 -10.93 7.11
C ASN A 20 8.98 -11.41 6.69
N GLN A 21 8.75 -11.53 5.39
CA GLN A 21 7.54 -12.08 4.80
C GLN A 21 7.78 -13.49 4.24
N ASP A 22 9.02 -13.97 4.22
CA ASP A 22 9.33 -15.35 3.89
C ASP A 22 9.02 -16.28 5.05
N SER A 23 8.61 -17.51 4.74
CA SER A 23 8.48 -18.60 5.69
C SER A 23 9.13 -19.86 5.13
N GLY A 24 9.60 -20.73 6.01
CA GLY A 24 10.15 -22.04 5.61
C GLY A 24 9.78 -23.14 6.60
N TYR A 25 9.81 -24.38 6.10
CA TYR A 25 9.56 -25.58 6.88
C TYR A 25 10.56 -26.68 6.51
N VAL A 26 11.15 -27.29 7.53
CA VAL A 26 12.12 -28.36 7.39
C VAL A 26 11.73 -29.51 8.30
N SER A 27 11.70 -30.71 7.75
CA SER A 27 11.58 -31.95 8.50
C SER A 27 12.43 -33.03 7.82
N PRO A 28 12.56 -34.23 8.42
CA PRO A 28 13.20 -35.37 7.74
C PRO A 28 12.54 -35.74 6.41
N ARG A 29 11.32 -35.24 6.13
CA ARG A 29 10.53 -35.55 4.94
C ARG A 29 10.25 -34.36 4.05
N MET A 30 10.30 -33.13 4.55
CA MET A 30 9.87 -31.96 3.76
C MET A 30 10.88 -30.83 3.86
N LEU A 31 11.15 -30.20 2.72
CA LEU A 31 11.97 -29.00 2.59
C LEU A 31 11.16 -27.96 1.84
N VAL A 32 10.83 -26.84 2.47
CA VAL A 32 9.91 -25.84 1.89
C VAL A 32 10.39 -24.42 2.17
N VAL A 33 10.29 -23.59 1.14
CA VAL A 33 10.40 -22.13 1.19
C VAL A 33 9.15 -21.52 0.55
N ALA A 34 8.60 -20.49 1.19
CA ALA A 34 7.47 -19.70 0.72
C ALA A 34 7.78 -18.23 0.90
N ASP A 35 7.84 -17.47 -0.20
CA ASP A 35 8.11 -16.03 -0.20
C ASP A 35 6.78 -15.28 -0.22
N GLY A 36 6.54 -14.48 0.81
CA GLY A 36 5.27 -13.79 1.02
C GLY A 36 5.24 -12.42 0.36
N MET A 37 4.25 -12.17 -0.50
CA MET A 37 4.07 -10.89 -1.18
C MET A 37 2.73 -10.24 -0.83
N GLY A 38 2.70 -8.91 -0.92
CA GLY A 38 1.55 -8.08 -0.59
C GLY A 38 1.95 -6.89 0.26
N GLY A 39 0.99 -6.04 0.62
CA GLY A 39 1.23 -4.98 1.61
C GLY A 39 1.90 -5.53 2.87
N ALA A 40 2.57 -4.67 3.64
CA ALA A 40 3.53 -5.09 4.67
C ALA A 40 3.01 -6.17 5.66
N ALA A 41 1.70 -6.25 5.94
CA ALA A 41 1.11 -7.22 6.88
C ALA A 41 0.34 -8.40 6.22
N ALA A 42 0.38 -8.50 4.89
CA ALA A 42 -0.40 -9.48 4.14
C ALA A 42 0.49 -10.61 3.56
N GLY A 43 1.72 -10.30 3.16
CA GLY A 43 2.66 -11.30 2.65
C GLY A 43 3.15 -12.28 3.73
N ASP A 44 3.43 -11.79 4.93
CA ASP A 44 3.84 -12.62 6.08
C ASP A 44 2.73 -13.61 6.49
N LEU A 45 1.46 -13.18 6.42
CA LEU A 45 0.30 -14.04 6.62
C LEU A 45 0.22 -15.12 5.53
N ALA A 46 0.39 -14.73 4.26
CA ALA A 46 0.24 -15.65 3.13
C ALA A 46 1.27 -16.79 3.17
N SER A 47 2.55 -16.48 3.37
CA SER A 47 3.60 -17.50 3.48
C SER A 47 3.43 -18.38 4.73
N THR A 48 2.91 -17.81 5.83
CA THR A 48 2.58 -18.57 7.05
C THR A 48 1.46 -19.58 6.82
N VAL A 49 0.42 -19.20 6.07
CA VAL A 49 -0.68 -20.13 5.71
C VAL A 49 -0.13 -21.30 4.90
N ALA A 50 0.71 -21.04 3.90
CA ALA A 50 1.34 -22.09 3.09
C ALA A 50 2.16 -23.07 3.95
N VAL A 51 3.04 -22.56 4.82
CA VAL A 51 3.84 -23.40 5.72
C VAL A 51 2.97 -24.20 6.69
N ARG A 52 1.90 -23.61 7.23
CA ARG A 52 1.00 -24.29 8.18
C ARG A 52 0.34 -25.53 7.56
N HIS A 53 -0.16 -25.43 6.33
CA HIS A 53 -0.77 -26.57 5.63
C HIS A 53 0.25 -27.67 5.31
N VAL A 54 1.48 -27.30 4.97
CA VAL A 54 2.58 -28.27 4.80
C VAL A 54 2.89 -28.98 6.11
N THR A 55 2.99 -28.26 7.22
CA THR A 55 3.21 -28.86 8.55
C THR A 55 2.11 -29.86 8.89
N GLN A 56 0.85 -29.49 8.69
CA GLN A 56 -0.30 -30.39 8.92
C GLN A 56 -0.28 -31.62 8.00
N ALA A 57 0.18 -31.46 6.76
CA ALA A 57 0.33 -32.57 5.83
C ALA A 57 1.47 -33.51 6.26
N ASP A 58 2.59 -32.98 6.75
CA ASP A 58 3.71 -33.79 7.23
C ASP A 58 3.37 -34.56 8.52
N GLU A 59 2.62 -33.93 9.44
CA GLU A 59 2.18 -34.54 10.69
C GLU A 59 1.34 -35.82 10.49
N ARG A 60 0.60 -35.93 9.37
CA ARG A 60 -0.15 -37.15 9.00
C ARG A 60 0.77 -38.37 8.84
N PHE A 61 2.05 -38.12 8.53
CA PHE A 61 3.07 -39.15 8.36
C PHE A 61 3.99 -39.28 9.58
N SER A 62 3.72 -38.56 10.68
CA SER A 62 4.46 -38.66 11.94
C SER A 62 3.82 -39.67 12.90
N GLY A 63 4.64 -40.43 13.64
CA GLY A 63 4.19 -41.34 14.72
C GLY A 63 4.37 -42.83 14.42
N GLU A 64 4.20 -43.68 15.46
CA GLU A 64 4.42 -45.13 15.39
C GLU A 64 3.37 -45.87 14.52
N ASP A 65 2.13 -45.37 14.49
CA ASP A 65 1.02 -45.92 13.69
C ASP A 65 0.90 -45.29 12.30
N SER A 66 1.92 -44.55 11.88
CA SER A 66 1.84 -43.74 10.66
C SER A 66 1.90 -44.62 9.39
N PRO A 67 1.16 -44.27 8.32
CA PRO A 67 1.27 -44.96 7.04
C PRO A 67 2.70 -44.94 6.50
N CYS A 68 3.00 -45.90 5.61
CA CYS A 68 4.28 -45.92 4.92
C CYS A 68 4.55 -44.57 4.24
N ARG A 69 5.81 -44.15 4.26
CA ARG A 69 6.25 -42.90 3.63
C ARG A 69 5.80 -42.86 2.17
N PRO A 70 5.12 -41.79 1.72
CA PRO A 70 4.70 -41.63 0.34
C PRO A 70 5.85 -41.81 -0.64
N GLN A 71 5.57 -42.44 -1.78
CA GLN A 71 6.55 -42.66 -2.85
C GLN A 71 6.02 -42.21 -4.21
N GLY A 72 6.93 -41.87 -5.12
CA GLY A 72 6.57 -41.44 -6.48
C GLY A 72 5.54 -40.30 -6.49
N GLU A 73 4.46 -40.48 -7.24
CA GLU A 73 3.40 -39.47 -7.43
C GLU A 73 2.55 -39.23 -6.18
N GLU A 74 2.57 -40.13 -5.19
CA GLU A 74 1.87 -39.92 -3.92
C GLU A 74 2.47 -38.72 -3.17
N MET A 75 3.79 -38.56 -3.20
CA MET A 75 4.47 -37.38 -2.64
C MET A 75 3.96 -36.08 -3.25
N LEU A 76 3.77 -36.07 -4.58
CA LEU A 76 3.24 -34.93 -5.30
C LEU A 76 1.79 -34.66 -4.92
N THR A 77 0.99 -35.72 -4.75
CA THR A 77 -0.43 -35.60 -4.37
C THR A 77 -0.57 -35.01 -2.97
N VAL A 78 0.25 -35.45 -2.02
CA VAL A 78 0.28 -34.92 -0.64
C VAL A 78 0.68 -33.45 -0.65
N LEU A 79 1.81 -33.11 -1.28
CA LEU A 79 2.34 -31.76 -1.22
C LEU A 79 1.52 -30.77 -2.07
N ALA A 80 1.07 -31.15 -3.27
CA ALA A 80 0.18 -30.32 -4.07
C ALA A 80 -1.21 -30.16 -3.43
N GLY A 81 -1.70 -31.18 -2.72
CA GLY A 81 -2.91 -31.08 -1.91
C GLY A 81 -2.77 -30.04 -0.80
N ALA A 82 -1.67 -30.07 -0.04
CA ALA A 82 -1.39 -29.06 0.99
C ALA A 82 -1.28 -27.64 0.41
N VAL A 83 -0.70 -27.49 -0.79
CA VAL A 83 -0.62 -26.22 -1.50
C VAL A 83 -2.01 -25.74 -1.96
N ALA A 84 -2.87 -26.66 -2.42
CA ALA A 84 -4.26 -26.34 -2.78
C ALA A 84 -5.08 -25.91 -1.56
N ASP A 85 -4.98 -26.66 -0.45
CA ASP A 85 -5.65 -26.33 0.82
C ASP A 85 -5.21 -24.94 1.33
N ALA A 86 -3.91 -24.62 1.19
CA ALA A 86 -3.40 -23.28 1.49
C ALA A 86 -3.98 -22.20 0.59
N ASN A 87 -4.08 -22.44 -0.72
CA ASN A 87 -4.67 -21.48 -1.64
C ASN A 87 -6.15 -21.24 -1.34
N ASP A 88 -6.92 -22.29 -1.03
CA ASP A 88 -8.33 -22.17 -0.66
C ASP A 88 -8.49 -21.34 0.63
N GLU A 89 -7.64 -21.55 1.63
CA GLU A 89 -7.68 -20.71 2.83
C GLU A 89 -7.29 -19.25 2.56
N LEU A 90 -6.32 -18.99 1.68
CA LEU A 90 -6.01 -17.61 1.27
C LEU A 90 -7.24 -16.95 0.60
N ALA A 91 -7.99 -17.70 -0.21
CA ALA A 91 -9.22 -17.20 -0.82
C ALA A 91 -10.26 -16.84 0.24
N ASP A 92 -10.45 -17.72 1.24
CA ASP A 92 -11.34 -17.46 2.36
C ASP A 92 -10.91 -16.20 3.13
N LEU A 93 -9.64 -16.09 3.52
CA LEU A 93 -9.12 -14.93 4.24
C LEU A 93 -9.35 -13.61 3.49
N VAL A 94 -9.14 -13.58 2.17
CA VAL A 94 -9.43 -12.38 1.35
C VAL A 94 -10.94 -12.11 1.27
N ALA A 95 -11.78 -13.14 1.19
CA ALA A 95 -13.23 -12.99 1.19
C ALA A 95 -13.76 -12.43 2.53
N TRP A 96 -13.10 -12.79 3.64
CA TRP A 96 -13.42 -12.28 4.98
C TRP A 96 -12.92 -10.85 5.21
N ASP A 97 -11.70 -10.54 4.75
CA ASP A 97 -11.08 -9.22 4.90
C ASP A 97 -10.52 -8.72 3.57
N SER A 98 -11.28 -7.85 2.90
CA SER A 98 -10.87 -7.20 1.65
C SER A 98 -9.57 -6.39 1.75
N SER A 99 -9.10 -6.02 2.95
CA SER A 99 -7.81 -5.35 3.11
C SER A 99 -6.61 -6.27 2.83
N LEU A 100 -6.85 -7.59 2.79
CA LEU A 100 -5.88 -8.61 2.38
C LEU A 100 -5.86 -8.82 0.85
N GLU A 101 -6.68 -8.10 0.09
CA GLU A 101 -6.68 -8.19 -1.37
C GLU A 101 -5.28 -7.87 -1.92
N GLY A 102 -4.80 -8.74 -2.82
CA GLY A 102 -3.45 -8.66 -3.38
C GLY A 102 -2.37 -9.34 -2.53
N MET A 103 -2.72 -9.98 -1.40
CA MET A 103 -1.81 -10.90 -0.73
C MET A 103 -1.54 -12.15 -1.57
N GLY A 104 -0.36 -12.69 -1.44
CA GLY A 104 -0.04 -13.98 -2.00
C GLY A 104 1.31 -14.49 -1.52
N THR A 105 1.66 -15.69 -1.93
CA THR A 105 2.97 -16.25 -1.64
C THR A 105 3.42 -17.17 -2.76
N THR A 106 4.73 -17.25 -2.96
CA THR A 106 5.33 -18.33 -3.72
C THR A 106 5.30 -19.62 -2.90
N PHE A 107 5.57 -20.73 -3.56
CA PHE A 107 5.86 -21.99 -2.89
C PHE A 107 6.93 -22.72 -3.67
N CYS A 108 8.00 -23.13 -3.01
CA CYS A 108 9.01 -23.99 -3.60
C CYS A 108 9.47 -24.98 -2.55
N GLY A 109 9.22 -26.27 -2.81
CA GLY A 109 9.63 -27.28 -1.87
C GLY A 109 9.49 -28.69 -2.40
N ALA A 110 9.85 -29.65 -1.57
CA ALA A 110 9.76 -31.05 -1.91
C ALA A 110 9.47 -31.94 -0.71
N MET A 111 8.82 -33.07 -1.00
CA MET A 111 8.71 -34.20 -0.10
C MET A 111 9.74 -35.27 -0.47
N PHE A 112 10.36 -35.90 0.53
CA PHE A 112 11.43 -36.87 0.41
C PHE A 112 10.96 -38.27 0.84
N SER A 113 11.18 -39.26 -0.02
CA SER A 113 10.82 -40.67 0.22
C SER A 113 11.96 -41.53 0.79
N GLY A 114 13.16 -40.99 0.93
CA GLY A 114 14.37 -41.78 1.21
C GLY A 114 15.21 -42.05 -0.04
N THR A 115 14.62 -42.02 -1.24
CA THR A 115 15.34 -42.25 -2.50
C THR A 115 14.95 -41.29 -3.62
N GLN A 116 13.85 -40.55 -3.45
CA GLN A 116 13.32 -39.60 -4.42
C GLN A 116 12.85 -38.33 -3.72
N LEU A 117 12.81 -37.23 -4.47
CA LEU A 117 12.11 -35.99 -4.13
C LEU A 117 10.91 -35.80 -5.04
N GLY A 118 9.75 -35.57 -4.45
CA GLY A 118 8.60 -34.99 -5.14
C GLY A 118 8.62 -33.48 -4.96
N VAL A 119 9.04 -32.75 -5.99
CA VAL A 119 9.16 -31.28 -5.97
C VAL A 119 7.85 -30.65 -6.45
N VAL A 120 7.38 -29.65 -5.71
CA VAL A 120 6.21 -28.81 -6.05
C VAL A 120 6.63 -27.35 -6.02
N HIS A 121 6.26 -26.60 -7.06
CA HIS A 121 6.71 -25.22 -7.23
C HIS A 121 5.67 -24.32 -7.88
N ILE A 122 5.53 -23.11 -7.35
CA ILE A 122 4.82 -21.99 -7.94
C ILE A 122 5.44 -20.65 -7.50
N GLY A 123 5.87 -19.83 -8.45
CA GLY A 123 6.45 -18.50 -8.19
C GLY A 123 7.84 -18.41 -8.79
N ASP A 124 8.72 -17.60 -8.22
CA ASP A 124 10.12 -17.44 -8.64
C ASP A 124 11.14 -17.87 -7.59
N SER A 125 10.71 -18.36 -6.43
CA SER A 125 11.57 -19.10 -5.50
C SER A 125 12.10 -20.37 -6.18
N ARG A 126 13.38 -20.71 -5.99
CA ARG A 126 14.05 -21.72 -6.81
C ARG A 126 14.48 -22.96 -6.03
N GLY A 127 14.49 -24.09 -6.74
CA GLY A 127 15.03 -25.36 -6.29
C GLY A 127 16.19 -25.82 -7.17
N TYR A 128 17.29 -26.28 -6.57
CA TYR A 128 18.49 -26.75 -7.26
C TYR A 128 18.94 -28.11 -6.74
N LEU A 129 19.49 -28.92 -7.65
CA LEU A 129 20.17 -30.18 -7.35
C LEU A 129 21.61 -30.11 -7.83
N LEU A 130 22.57 -30.24 -6.92
CA LEU A 130 23.98 -30.46 -7.23
C LEU A 130 24.29 -31.94 -7.15
N ARG A 131 24.80 -32.49 -8.26
CA ARG A 131 25.28 -33.88 -8.35
C ARG A 131 26.63 -33.93 -9.03
N GLN A 132 27.63 -34.51 -8.36
CA GLN A 132 28.98 -34.70 -8.92
C GLN A 132 29.56 -33.39 -9.51
N GLY A 133 29.40 -32.28 -8.81
CA GLY A 133 29.87 -30.95 -9.24
C GLY A 133 29.08 -30.31 -10.38
N ARG A 134 27.91 -30.85 -10.75
CA ARG A 134 27.00 -30.24 -11.73
C ARG A 134 25.70 -29.84 -11.08
N MET A 135 25.41 -28.53 -11.09
CA MET A 135 24.17 -27.99 -10.58
C MET A 135 23.11 -28.00 -11.69
N LYS A 136 21.90 -28.41 -11.35
CA LYS A 136 20.72 -28.34 -12.20
C LYS A 136 19.61 -27.62 -11.44
N ARG A 137 19.07 -26.54 -12.01
CA ARG A 137 17.82 -25.95 -11.54
C ARG A 137 16.68 -26.94 -11.79
N MET A 138 15.97 -27.29 -10.73
CA MET A 138 14.81 -28.18 -10.77
C MET A 138 13.57 -27.39 -11.18
N THR A 139 13.43 -26.13 -10.74
CA THR A 139 12.25 -25.31 -11.00
C THR A 139 12.38 -24.45 -12.26
N HIS A 140 11.25 -23.90 -12.71
CA HIS A 140 11.16 -22.92 -13.78
C HIS A 140 10.32 -21.75 -13.29
N ASP A 141 10.92 -20.56 -13.27
CA ASP A 141 10.33 -19.39 -12.61
C ASP A 141 9.04 -18.96 -13.31
N HIS A 142 7.97 -18.78 -12.55
CA HIS A 142 6.72 -18.20 -13.02
C HIS A 142 6.76 -16.67 -13.02
N SER A 143 7.79 -16.07 -13.63
CA SER A 143 7.97 -14.63 -13.76
C SER A 143 7.77 -14.14 -15.19
N TRP A 144 7.44 -12.86 -15.35
CA TRP A 144 7.28 -12.26 -16.67
C TRP A 144 8.58 -12.21 -17.46
N VAL A 145 9.71 -12.04 -16.78
CA VAL A 145 11.03 -12.08 -17.45
C VAL A 145 11.39 -13.49 -17.91
N GLN A 146 11.02 -14.53 -17.15
CA GLN A 146 11.22 -15.91 -17.59
C GLN A 146 10.40 -16.22 -18.85
N SER A 147 9.16 -15.74 -18.97
CA SER A 147 8.38 -15.93 -20.21
C SER A 147 8.99 -15.22 -21.41
N LEU A 148 9.62 -14.05 -21.21
CA LEU A 148 10.39 -13.39 -22.27
C LEU A 148 11.65 -14.16 -22.67
N ILE A 149 12.33 -14.81 -21.73
CA ILE A 149 13.47 -15.69 -22.02
C ILE A 149 13.00 -16.89 -22.84
N ASP A 150 11.90 -17.52 -22.42
CA ASP A 150 11.33 -18.70 -23.10
C ASP A 150 10.90 -18.36 -24.54
N ASP A 151 10.37 -17.15 -24.75
CA ASP A 151 10.02 -16.62 -26.08
C ASP A 151 11.26 -16.18 -26.91
N GLY A 152 12.47 -16.24 -26.33
CA GLY A 152 13.71 -15.78 -26.96
C GLY A 152 13.77 -14.28 -27.21
N ARG A 153 13.00 -13.49 -26.44
CA ARG A 153 12.90 -12.03 -26.58
C ARG A 153 13.98 -11.27 -25.80
N ILE A 154 14.46 -11.86 -24.72
CA ILE A 154 15.57 -11.36 -23.92
C ILE A 154 16.49 -12.51 -23.53
N THR A 155 17.73 -12.17 -23.22
CA THR A 155 18.72 -13.08 -22.66
C THR A 155 18.57 -13.17 -21.12
N PRO A 156 19.09 -14.24 -20.48
CA PRO A 156 19.12 -14.33 -19.01
C PRO A 156 19.84 -13.14 -18.35
N GLU A 157 20.90 -12.63 -18.97
CA GLU A 157 21.67 -11.48 -18.46
C GLU A 157 20.84 -10.19 -18.52
N GLU A 158 20.03 -10.01 -19.56
CA GLU A 158 19.09 -8.88 -19.67
C GLU A 158 17.93 -8.99 -18.68
N ALA A 159 17.46 -10.21 -18.41
CA ALA A 159 16.39 -10.45 -17.44
C ALA A 159 16.79 -10.03 -16.01
N ALA A 160 18.04 -10.28 -15.61
CA ALA A 160 18.54 -9.95 -14.27
C ALA A 160 18.46 -8.45 -13.93
N VAL A 161 18.61 -7.57 -14.93
CA VAL A 161 18.54 -6.11 -14.76
C VAL A 161 17.21 -5.50 -15.23
N HIS A 162 16.24 -6.34 -15.60
CA HIS A 162 14.99 -5.88 -16.17
C HIS A 162 14.12 -5.12 -15.14
N PRO A 163 13.48 -3.99 -15.50
CA PRO A 163 12.65 -3.20 -14.58
C PRO A 163 11.47 -3.98 -13.97
N HIS A 164 10.97 -4.98 -14.68
CA HIS A 164 9.85 -5.84 -14.28
C HIS A 164 10.29 -7.27 -13.90
N ARG A 165 11.53 -7.45 -13.41
CA ARG A 165 12.04 -8.79 -13.03
C ARG A 165 11.24 -9.46 -11.90
N SER A 166 10.74 -8.66 -10.95
CA SER A 166 9.92 -9.14 -9.82
C SER A 166 8.42 -9.30 -10.15
N LEU A 167 8.04 -9.24 -11.44
CA LEU A 167 6.63 -9.40 -11.84
C LEU A 167 6.30 -10.88 -11.99
N LEU A 168 5.53 -11.42 -11.05
CA LEU A 168 5.10 -12.81 -11.03
C LEU A 168 3.83 -13.05 -11.87
N LEU A 169 3.79 -14.21 -12.53
CA LEU A 169 2.69 -14.68 -13.38
C LEU A 169 1.83 -15.74 -12.69
N LYS A 170 2.41 -16.56 -11.80
CA LYS A 170 1.68 -17.56 -11.01
C LYS A 170 2.15 -17.52 -9.56
N VAL A 171 1.22 -17.39 -8.63
CA VAL A 171 1.45 -17.35 -7.17
C VAL A 171 0.24 -17.94 -6.45
N LEU A 172 0.38 -18.32 -5.19
CA LEU A 172 -0.75 -18.66 -4.34
C LEU A 172 -1.39 -17.37 -3.84
N ASN A 173 -2.62 -17.07 -4.26
CA ASN A 173 -3.33 -15.83 -3.93
C ASN A 173 -4.85 -16.01 -3.84
N GLY A 174 -5.31 -17.25 -3.62
CA GLY A 174 -6.72 -17.58 -3.54
C GLY A 174 -7.42 -17.78 -4.88
N GLN A 175 -6.67 -17.78 -5.99
CA GLN A 175 -7.22 -17.99 -7.32
C GLN A 175 -7.11 -19.47 -7.74
N PRO A 176 -8.20 -20.12 -8.20
CA PRO A 176 -8.20 -21.55 -8.50
C PRO A 176 -7.42 -21.93 -9.78
N GLN A 177 -7.13 -20.98 -10.66
CA GLN A 177 -6.44 -21.22 -11.94
C GLN A 177 -4.92 -21.40 -11.81
N HIS A 178 -4.33 -21.11 -10.65
CA HIS A 178 -2.89 -21.17 -10.44
C HIS A 178 -2.49 -22.58 -9.99
N VAL A 179 -2.20 -23.44 -10.97
CA VAL A 179 -1.74 -24.82 -10.72
C VAL A 179 -0.22 -24.85 -10.53
N PRO A 180 0.30 -25.46 -9.45
CA PRO A 180 1.72 -25.66 -9.24
C PRO A 180 2.34 -26.64 -10.24
N ASP A 181 3.60 -26.40 -10.57
CA ASP A 181 4.41 -27.32 -11.35
C ASP A 181 4.93 -28.44 -10.43
N THR A 182 4.97 -29.67 -10.94
CA THR A 182 5.36 -30.85 -10.15
C THR A 182 6.34 -31.73 -10.91
N GLN A 183 7.26 -32.37 -10.18
CA GLN A 183 8.21 -33.32 -10.76
C GLN A 183 8.78 -34.29 -9.73
N ILE A 184 9.19 -35.46 -10.18
CA ILE A 184 9.89 -36.45 -9.36
C ILE A 184 11.37 -36.47 -9.75
N VAL A 185 12.25 -36.46 -8.75
CA VAL A 185 13.69 -36.47 -8.93
C VAL A 185 14.30 -37.61 -8.12
N ASP A 186 15.00 -38.54 -8.78
CA ASP A 186 15.76 -39.59 -8.10
C ASP A 186 17.00 -39.01 -7.42
N LEU A 187 17.26 -39.43 -6.18
CA LEU A 187 18.41 -39.01 -5.39
C LEU A 187 19.50 -40.08 -5.30
N ARG A 188 20.71 -39.62 -5.07
CA ARG A 188 21.92 -40.42 -4.87
C ARG A 188 22.67 -39.89 -3.65
N LEU A 189 23.43 -40.78 -3.02
CA LEU A 189 24.34 -40.42 -1.94
C LEU A 189 25.28 -39.28 -2.37
N GLY A 190 25.39 -38.26 -1.53
CA GLY A 190 26.19 -37.05 -1.75
C GLY A 190 25.56 -36.00 -2.65
N ASP A 191 24.32 -36.19 -3.11
CA ASP A 191 23.57 -35.11 -3.76
C ASP A 191 23.32 -33.98 -2.76
N ARG A 192 23.43 -32.72 -3.22
CA ARG A 192 23.06 -31.54 -2.44
C ARG A 192 21.87 -30.84 -3.08
N ILE A 193 20.93 -30.44 -2.23
CA ILE A 193 19.66 -29.84 -2.63
C ILE A 193 19.60 -28.46 -2.00
N LEU A 194 19.12 -27.47 -2.75
CA LEU A 194 18.90 -26.12 -2.27
C LEU A 194 17.50 -25.65 -2.67
N PHE A 195 16.75 -25.12 -1.72
CA PHE A 195 15.55 -24.33 -1.95
C PHE A 195 15.77 -22.92 -1.39
N CYS A 196 15.43 -21.88 -2.15
CA CYS A 196 15.62 -20.50 -1.71
C CYS A 196 14.57 -19.53 -2.27
N SER A 197 14.35 -18.42 -1.54
CA SER A 197 13.57 -17.27 -2.03
C SER A 197 14.35 -16.43 -3.05
N ASP A 198 13.68 -15.48 -3.68
CA ASP A 198 14.29 -14.60 -4.68
C ASP A 198 15.33 -13.65 -4.07
N GLY A 199 15.28 -13.41 -2.76
CA GLY A 199 16.30 -12.65 -2.05
C GLY A 199 17.69 -13.29 -2.09
N LEU A 200 17.80 -14.60 -2.34
CA LEU A 200 19.07 -15.24 -2.70
C LEU A 200 19.29 -15.25 -4.22
N CYS A 201 18.45 -15.96 -4.96
CA CYS A 201 18.70 -16.24 -6.39
C CYS A 201 18.46 -15.04 -7.34
N GLY A 202 17.90 -13.96 -6.82
CA GLY A 202 17.79 -12.66 -7.49
C GLY A 202 18.97 -11.72 -7.23
N LEU A 203 19.85 -12.04 -6.25
CA LEU A 203 21.03 -11.25 -5.89
C LEU A 203 22.35 -11.99 -6.12
N VAL A 204 22.33 -13.32 -6.11
CA VAL A 204 23.50 -14.20 -6.31
C VAL A 204 23.25 -15.06 -7.55
N ASP A 205 24.23 -15.11 -8.46
CA ASP A 205 24.14 -15.90 -9.68
C ASP A 205 24.26 -17.42 -9.44
N ASP A 206 23.74 -18.19 -10.40
CA ASP A 206 23.70 -19.66 -10.31
C ASP A 206 25.13 -20.25 -10.27
N GLU A 207 26.11 -19.63 -10.92
CA GLU A 207 27.50 -20.07 -10.91
C GLU A 207 28.11 -19.99 -9.50
N THR A 208 27.90 -18.88 -8.80
CA THR A 208 28.37 -18.67 -7.42
C THR A 208 27.67 -19.62 -6.45
N ILE A 209 26.34 -19.80 -6.61
CA ILE A 209 25.58 -20.79 -5.84
C ILE A 209 26.17 -22.20 -6.03
N ALA A 210 26.48 -22.58 -7.27
CA ALA A 210 27.06 -23.88 -7.58
C ALA A 210 28.47 -24.08 -6.97
N GLU A 211 29.30 -23.03 -6.96
CA GLU A 211 30.64 -23.07 -6.36
C GLU A 211 30.58 -23.36 -4.86
N HIS A 212 29.73 -22.63 -4.13
CA HIS A 212 29.53 -22.83 -2.70
C HIS A 212 28.97 -24.22 -2.41
N LEU A 213 27.92 -24.64 -3.11
CA LEU A 213 27.35 -25.96 -2.93
C LEU A 213 28.35 -27.10 -3.19
N ASN A 214 29.42 -26.89 -3.96
CA ASN A 214 30.35 -27.95 -4.34
C ASN A 214 31.58 -28.08 -3.41
N THR A 215 31.92 -27.09 -2.61
CA THR A 215 33.27 -27.02 -1.98
C THR A 215 33.25 -26.99 -0.45
N THR A 216 32.16 -26.53 0.16
CA THR A 216 32.08 -26.25 1.61
C THR A 216 31.23 -27.27 2.37
N ASN A 217 31.32 -27.28 3.71
CA ASN A 217 30.33 -27.98 4.53
C ASN A 217 28.99 -27.20 4.52
N LEU A 218 27.89 -27.83 4.95
CA LEU A 218 26.55 -27.22 4.84
C LEU A 218 26.39 -25.94 5.67
N ASP A 219 27.04 -25.85 6.83
CA ASP A 219 27.00 -24.65 7.68
C ASP A 219 27.65 -23.46 6.97
N ASP A 220 28.87 -23.66 6.43
CA ASP A 220 29.59 -22.64 5.66
C ASP A 220 28.83 -22.25 4.37
N VAL A 221 28.11 -23.17 3.74
CA VAL A 221 27.29 -22.87 2.55
C VAL A 221 26.24 -21.82 2.88
N VAL A 222 25.51 -22.00 3.98
CA VAL A 222 24.45 -21.05 4.39
C VAL A 222 25.06 -19.68 4.70
N ASP A 223 26.17 -19.65 5.45
CA ASP A 223 26.84 -18.40 5.82
C ASP A 223 27.39 -17.65 4.60
N LEU A 224 28.00 -18.37 3.64
CA LEU A 224 28.55 -17.77 2.42
C LEU A 224 27.46 -17.25 1.49
N LEU A 225 26.41 -18.03 1.24
CA LEU A 225 25.29 -17.60 0.41
C LEU A 225 24.58 -16.36 0.99
N THR A 226 24.42 -16.33 2.32
CA THR A 226 23.86 -15.17 3.02
C THR A 226 24.79 -13.95 2.91
N THR A 227 26.10 -14.16 3.04
CA THR A 227 27.11 -13.11 2.88
C THR A 227 27.10 -12.53 1.46
N ASP A 228 26.99 -13.38 0.44
CA ASP A 228 26.95 -12.95 -0.95
C ASP A 228 25.63 -12.23 -1.29
N ALA A 229 24.50 -12.69 -0.77
CA ALA A 229 23.23 -11.98 -0.91
C ALA A 229 23.27 -10.58 -0.26
N HIS A 230 23.93 -10.45 0.90
CA HIS A 230 24.21 -9.16 1.52
C HIS A 230 25.14 -8.29 0.67
N ALA A 231 26.19 -8.87 0.09
CA ALA A 231 27.10 -8.16 -0.81
C ALA A 231 26.40 -7.69 -2.10
N GLY A 232 25.40 -8.45 -2.58
CA GLY A 232 24.49 -8.08 -3.65
C GLY A 232 23.49 -6.98 -3.29
N GLY A 233 23.47 -6.54 -2.03
CA GLY A 233 22.69 -5.40 -1.54
C GLY A 233 21.64 -5.76 -0.48
N GLY A 234 21.33 -7.05 -0.28
CA GLY A 234 20.37 -7.51 0.72
C GLY A 234 19.02 -6.81 0.64
N THR A 235 18.52 -6.61 -0.59
CA THR A 235 17.33 -5.77 -0.82
C THR A 235 16.02 -6.46 -0.47
N ASP A 236 16.04 -7.78 -0.28
CA ASP A 236 14.88 -8.59 0.05
C ASP A 236 15.08 -9.50 1.27
N ASN A 237 14.01 -10.15 1.68
CA ASN A 237 14.05 -11.24 2.64
C ASN A 237 14.83 -12.42 2.04
N ILE A 238 15.67 -13.07 2.85
CA ILE A 238 16.53 -14.15 2.40
C ILE A 238 16.14 -15.40 3.17
N THR A 239 15.70 -16.43 2.47
CA THR A 239 15.39 -17.74 3.05
C THR A 239 16.07 -18.84 2.26
N ILE A 240 16.79 -19.70 2.96
CA ILE A 240 17.66 -20.74 2.40
C ILE A 240 17.39 -22.05 3.15
N VAL A 241 17.15 -23.12 2.41
CA VAL A 241 17.11 -24.49 2.93
C VAL A 241 18.05 -25.33 2.08
N VAL A 242 19.14 -25.82 2.68
CA VAL A 242 20.12 -26.67 2.03
C VAL A 242 20.17 -28.04 2.70
N ALA A 243 20.21 -29.10 1.89
CA ALA A 243 20.28 -30.47 2.38
C ALA A 243 21.33 -31.29 1.64
N GLU A 244 22.00 -32.21 2.34
CA GLU A 244 22.87 -33.23 1.76
C GLU A 244 22.25 -34.63 1.95
N VAL A 245 22.23 -35.42 0.88
CA VAL A 245 21.76 -36.80 0.91
C VAL A 245 22.86 -37.68 1.49
N VAL A 246 22.64 -38.20 2.69
CA VAL A 246 23.59 -39.04 3.43
C VAL A 246 23.10 -40.48 3.54
N GLU A 247 23.96 -41.38 4.01
CA GLU A 247 23.52 -42.74 4.35
C GLU A 247 22.43 -42.68 5.43
N ALA A 248 21.57 -43.69 5.50
CA ALA A 248 20.49 -43.71 6.49
C ALA A 248 21.03 -43.48 7.90
N ASP A 249 20.54 -42.41 8.53
CA ASP A 249 20.93 -42.00 9.88
C ASP A 249 19.67 -41.84 10.74
N PRO A 250 19.45 -42.75 11.72
CA PRO A 250 18.31 -42.69 12.62
C PRO A 250 18.22 -41.39 13.44
N VAL A 251 19.35 -40.69 13.66
CA VAL A 251 19.38 -39.43 14.40
C VAL A 251 18.78 -38.31 13.55
N LEU A 252 19.13 -38.26 12.26
CA LEU A 252 18.56 -37.29 11.32
C LEU A 252 17.09 -37.60 11.05
N ASP A 253 16.73 -38.87 10.90
CA ASP A 253 15.35 -39.28 10.67
C ASP A 253 14.42 -39.01 11.88
N ALA A 254 15.00 -38.92 13.09
CA ALA A 254 14.28 -38.59 14.32
C ALA A 254 14.32 -37.09 14.68
N SER A 255 14.93 -36.24 13.83
CA SER A 255 15.00 -34.80 14.10
C SER A 255 13.60 -34.18 14.11
N GLU A 256 13.33 -33.30 15.08
CA GLU A 256 12.07 -32.58 15.13
C GLU A 256 11.92 -31.65 13.92
N PRO A 257 10.70 -31.43 13.42
CA PRO A 257 10.47 -30.42 12.39
C PRO A 257 10.77 -29.00 12.89
N HIS A 258 11.29 -28.16 11.99
CA HIS A 258 11.64 -26.77 12.25
C HIS A 258 10.87 -25.84 11.31
N ILE A 259 10.32 -24.77 11.87
CA ILE A 259 9.73 -23.65 11.12
C ILE A 259 10.69 -22.46 11.21
N ILE A 260 10.90 -21.76 10.09
CA ILE A 260 11.73 -20.56 10.01
C ILE A 260 10.97 -19.40 9.34
N GLY A 261 11.47 -18.18 9.50
CA GLY A 261 10.87 -16.98 8.91
C GLY A 261 9.60 -16.50 9.64
N ALA A 262 8.69 -15.87 8.92
CA ALA A 262 7.49 -15.22 9.44
C ALA A 262 6.57 -16.17 10.20
N ALA A 263 6.44 -17.41 9.74
CA ALA A 263 5.62 -18.46 10.35
C ALA A 263 5.99 -18.79 11.81
N THR A 264 7.18 -18.41 12.28
CA THR A 264 7.59 -18.58 13.69
C THR A 264 6.86 -17.64 14.66
N THR A 265 6.43 -16.47 14.17
CA THR A 265 5.85 -15.40 15.01
C THR A 265 4.43 -15.04 14.59
N ARG A 266 4.11 -15.18 13.31
CA ARG A 266 2.80 -14.85 12.76
C ARG A 266 1.79 -15.93 13.11
N LYS A 267 0.66 -15.53 13.68
CA LYS A 267 -0.50 -16.41 13.88
C LYS A 267 -1.49 -16.20 12.75
N VAL A 268 -1.95 -17.31 12.17
CA VAL A 268 -3.09 -17.30 11.26
C VAL A 268 -4.37 -17.15 12.09
N PRO A 269 -5.28 -16.22 11.76
CA PRO A 269 -6.56 -16.09 12.44
C PRO A 269 -7.33 -17.40 12.42
N GLU A 270 -7.74 -17.90 13.60
CA GLU A 270 -8.67 -19.02 13.68
C GLU A 270 -10.09 -18.50 13.43
N HIS A 271 -10.72 -18.97 12.36
CA HIS A 271 -12.15 -18.77 12.16
C HIS A 271 -12.89 -19.99 12.70
N GLU A 272 -13.69 -19.81 13.75
CA GLU A 272 -14.76 -20.76 14.07
C GLU A 272 -15.67 -20.83 12.84
N VAL A 273 -15.68 -21.98 12.17
CA VAL A 273 -16.66 -22.29 11.14
C VAL A 273 -18.03 -22.29 11.82
N THR A 274 -18.70 -21.13 11.82
CA THR A 274 -20.11 -21.07 12.17
C THR A 274 -20.82 -22.03 11.21
N ALA A 275 -21.45 -23.06 11.80
CA ALA A 275 -22.10 -24.19 11.15
C ALA A 275 -22.78 -23.86 9.81
N PRO A 276 -22.84 -24.82 8.87
CA PRO A 276 -23.54 -24.60 7.60
C PRO A 276 -24.97 -24.15 7.90
N LEU A 277 -25.33 -22.96 7.43
CA LEU A 277 -26.70 -22.52 7.36
C LEU A 277 -27.45 -23.56 6.52
N SER A 278 -28.21 -24.42 7.19
CA SER A 278 -29.19 -25.29 6.59
C SER A 278 -30.14 -24.45 5.75
N VAL A 279 -29.91 -24.42 4.44
CA VAL A 279 -30.89 -23.91 3.48
C VAL A 279 -32.01 -24.95 3.45
N GLU A 280 -33.11 -24.64 4.12
CA GLU A 280 -34.37 -25.36 3.95
C GLU A 280 -34.77 -25.31 2.47
N GLN A 281 -34.74 -26.46 1.81
CA GLN A 281 -35.39 -26.64 0.51
C GLN A 281 -36.92 -26.58 0.70
N PRO A 282 -37.65 -25.72 -0.03
CA PRO A 282 -39.07 -25.93 -0.24
C PRO A 282 -39.26 -27.01 -1.30
N SER A 283 -39.98 -28.05 -0.92
CA SER A 283 -40.41 -29.12 -1.80
C SER A 283 -41.59 -28.70 -2.69
N SER A 284 -41.71 -29.43 -3.80
CA SER A 284 -42.90 -29.67 -4.64
C SER A 284 -43.16 -28.81 -5.89
N ALA A 285 -42.71 -29.39 -7.01
CA ALA A 285 -43.49 -29.83 -8.18
C ALA A 285 -44.28 -28.83 -9.04
N THR A 286 -43.95 -28.79 -10.34
CA THR A 286 -44.83 -29.31 -11.40
C THR A 286 -44.05 -29.53 -12.70
N LYS A 287 -44.39 -30.62 -13.40
CA LYS A 287 -43.91 -30.98 -14.74
C LYS A 287 -44.57 -30.08 -15.77
N ASP A 288 -43.81 -29.62 -16.77
CA ASP A 288 -44.31 -29.67 -18.14
C ASP A 288 -43.17 -29.83 -19.16
N ALA A 289 -43.46 -30.60 -20.20
CA ALA A 289 -42.52 -31.04 -21.21
C ALA A 289 -42.39 -30.01 -22.34
N GLY A 290 -41.15 -29.80 -22.80
CA GLY A 290 -40.87 -28.97 -23.97
C GLY A 290 -39.44 -29.17 -24.46
N THR A 291 -39.28 -30.10 -25.40
CA THR A 291 -38.05 -30.35 -26.17
C THR A 291 -37.50 -29.06 -26.79
N SER A 292 -36.27 -28.70 -26.43
CA SER A 292 -35.34 -28.00 -27.32
C SER A 292 -33.92 -28.38 -26.96
N THR A 293 -33.39 -29.32 -27.73
CA THR A 293 -31.98 -29.58 -27.91
C THR A 293 -31.27 -28.30 -28.36
N VAL A 294 -30.41 -27.76 -27.51
CA VAL A 294 -29.31 -26.89 -27.96
C VAL A 294 -28.05 -27.45 -27.31
N LEU A 295 -27.26 -28.13 -28.15
CA LEU A 295 -25.91 -28.56 -27.85
C LEU A 295 -25.09 -27.30 -27.57
N PHE A 296 -24.64 -27.11 -26.33
CA PHE A 296 -23.56 -26.19 -26.02
C PHE A 296 -22.25 -26.96 -26.25
N ASP A 297 -21.67 -26.73 -27.41
CA ASP A 297 -20.31 -27.13 -27.75
C ASP A 297 -19.35 -26.18 -27.03
N SER A 298 -18.74 -26.64 -25.94
CA SER A 298 -17.86 -25.87 -25.07
C SER A 298 -16.44 -25.69 -25.62
N GLU A 299 -16.12 -26.27 -26.79
CA GLU A 299 -14.79 -26.17 -27.40
C GLU A 299 -14.65 -24.92 -28.30
N ALA A 300 -15.76 -24.25 -28.63
CA ALA A 300 -15.76 -23.07 -29.52
C ALA A 300 -15.51 -21.72 -28.80
N GLU A 301 -15.71 -21.62 -27.48
CA GLU A 301 -15.28 -20.44 -26.70
C GLU A 301 -13.84 -20.55 -26.21
N GLU A 302 -13.27 -21.76 -26.21
CA GLU A 302 -11.91 -22.06 -25.74
C GLU A 302 -10.84 -21.72 -26.79
N SER A 303 -11.18 -21.78 -28.08
CA SER A 303 -10.29 -21.35 -29.18
C SER A 303 -10.34 -19.84 -29.49
N MET A 304 -11.23 -19.07 -28.85
CA MET A 304 -11.35 -17.62 -29.06
C MET A 304 -10.68 -16.75 -28.01
N ARG A 305 -10.05 -17.33 -26.97
CA ARG A 305 -9.35 -16.54 -25.92
C ARG A 305 -7.82 -16.56 -26.00
N TYR A 306 -7.18 -17.53 -26.69
CA TYR A 306 -5.72 -17.59 -26.84
C TYR A 306 -5.19 -18.26 -28.13
N ALA A 307 -5.85 -18.07 -29.29
CA ALA A 307 -5.18 -18.33 -30.57
C ALA A 307 -4.26 -17.14 -30.93
N PRO A 308 -3.00 -17.35 -31.35
CA PRO A 308 -2.12 -16.25 -31.74
C PRO A 308 -2.73 -15.55 -32.95
N VAL A 309 -3.12 -14.29 -32.79
CA VAL A 309 -3.72 -13.52 -33.87
C VAL A 309 -2.61 -13.14 -34.84
N ASP A 310 -2.48 -13.95 -35.89
CA ASP A 310 -1.61 -13.63 -37.00
C ASP A 310 -2.06 -12.30 -37.64
N SER A 311 -1.08 -11.47 -37.94
CA SER A 311 -1.18 -10.02 -38.09
C SER A 311 -1.76 -9.55 -39.44
N ARG A 312 -2.82 -10.21 -39.96
CA ARG A 312 -3.40 -9.87 -41.27
C ARG A 312 -4.92 -10.02 -41.35
N THR A 313 -5.67 -9.13 -40.72
CA THR A 313 -6.91 -8.55 -41.29
C THR A 313 -7.34 -7.30 -40.52
N ARG A 314 -6.56 -6.25 -40.73
CA ARG A 314 -6.88 -4.87 -40.37
C ARG A 314 -7.97 -4.33 -41.31
N ARG A 315 -9.25 -4.48 -40.97
CA ARG A 315 -10.37 -3.60 -41.45
C ARG A 315 -11.72 -4.02 -40.85
N ARG A 316 -12.07 -3.49 -39.67
CA ARG A 316 -13.45 -2.98 -39.38
C ARG A 316 -13.70 -2.50 -37.94
N ARG A 317 -12.75 -2.58 -37.00
CA ARG A 317 -13.02 -2.24 -35.58
C ARG A 317 -12.34 -0.96 -35.09
N HIS A 318 -12.29 0.09 -35.92
CA HIS A 318 -11.89 1.45 -35.50
C HIS A 318 -13.08 2.37 -35.19
N TRP A 319 -14.32 1.92 -35.37
CA TRP A 319 -15.50 2.80 -35.22
C TRP A 319 -15.97 3.01 -33.77
N LEU A 320 -15.54 2.16 -32.82
CA LEU A 320 -15.97 2.28 -31.41
C LEU A 320 -15.02 3.10 -30.51
N TRP A 321 -13.78 3.33 -30.94
CA TRP A 321 -12.82 4.17 -30.22
C TRP A 321 -13.28 5.63 -30.02
N PRO A 322 -13.94 6.32 -30.98
CA PRO A 322 -14.43 7.68 -30.74
C PRO A 322 -15.52 7.74 -29.67
N VAL A 323 -16.29 6.67 -29.45
CA VAL A 323 -17.36 6.65 -28.43
C VAL A 323 -16.78 6.65 -27.02
N VAL A 324 -15.72 5.88 -26.79
CA VAL A 324 -15.03 5.81 -25.49
C VAL A 324 -14.30 7.11 -25.18
N VAL A 325 -13.60 7.68 -26.17
CA VAL A 325 -12.94 8.99 -26.02
C VAL A 325 -13.96 10.10 -25.75
N LEU A 326 -15.11 10.08 -26.42
CA LEU A 326 -16.19 11.04 -26.18
C LEU A 326 -16.76 10.92 -24.76
N ALA A 327 -16.97 9.71 -24.24
CA ALA A 327 -17.49 9.50 -22.89
C ALA A 327 -16.56 10.07 -21.82
N VAL A 328 -15.25 9.81 -21.92
CA VAL A 328 -14.25 10.37 -21.00
C VAL A 328 -14.18 11.90 -21.13
N ALA A 329 -14.21 12.43 -22.36
CA ALA A 329 -14.22 13.86 -22.58
C ALA A 329 -15.45 14.55 -21.98
N VAL A 330 -16.63 13.91 -22.01
CA VAL A 330 -17.86 14.44 -21.38
C VAL A 330 -17.75 14.48 -19.86
N VAL A 331 -17.17 13.47 -19.22
CA VAL A 331 -16.97 13.47 -17.75
C VAL A 331 -15.99 14.56 -17.34
N VAL A 332 -14.87 14.68 -18.06
CA VAL A 332 -13.86 15.73 -17.78
C VAL A 332 -14.44 17.12 -18.05
N ALA A 333 -15.16 17.31 -19.15
CA ALA A 333 -15.84 18.58 -19.45
C ALA A 333 -16.91 18.91 -18.41
N GLY A 334 -17.65 17.91 -17.91
CA GLY A 334 -18.61 18.06 -16.82
C GLY A 334 -17.96 18.48 -15.50
N GLY A 335 -16.81 17.88 -15.16
CA GLY A 335 -16.02 18.29 -14.00
C GLY A 335 -15.52 19.72 -14.12
N ILE A 336 -14.91 20.08 -15.26
CA ILE A 336 -14.42 21.44 -15.53
C ILE A 336 -15.58 22.46 -15.49
N PHE A 337 -16.72 22.15 -16.10
CA PHE A 337 -17.89 23.03 -16.11
C PHE A 337 -18.47 23.19 -14.70
N GLY A 338 -18.58 22.11 -13.93
CA GLY A 338 -19.05 22.16 -12.54
C GLY A 338 -18.14 23.01 -11.65
N THR A 339 -16.82 22.84 -11.75
CA THR A 339 -15.87 23.66 -11.00
C THR A 339 -15.93 25.13 -11.43
N ARG A 340 -16.06 25.42 -12.73
CA ARG A 340 -16.16 26.79 -13.23
C ARG A 340 -17.45 27.47 -12.77
N ALA A 341 -18.58 26.78 -12.89
CA ALA A 341 -19.87 27.26 -12.42
C ALA A 341 -19.88 27.51 -10.91
N TYR A 342 -19.19 26.68 -10.12
CA TYR A 342 -19.03 26.90 -8.69
C TYR A 342 -18.18 28.14 -8.38
N LEU A 343 -17.02 28.29 -9.05
CA LEU A 343 -16.14 29.45 -8.84
C LEU A 343 -16.78 30.77 -9.26
N ASP A 344 -17.65 30.77 -10.29
CA ASP A 344 -18.39 31.96 -10.73
C ASP A 344 -19.40 32.48 -9.69
N THR A 345 -19.76 31.67 -8.68
CA THR A 345 -20.66 32.08 -7.58
C THR A 345 -19.96 32.75 -6.41
N GLN A 346 -18.63 32.69 -6.34
CA GLN A 346 -17.87 33.16 -5.19
C GLN A 346 -17.27 34.54 -5.47
N TYR A 347 -17.27 35.40 -4.46
CA TYR A 347 -16.71 36.74 -4.53
C TYR A 347 -15.76 36.97 -3.36
N TYR A 348 -14.79 37.86 -3.53
CA TYR A 348 -13.98 38.33 -2.41
C TYR A 348 -13.52 39.78 -2.61
N VAL A 349 -13.28 40.47 -1.49
CA VAL A 349 -12.75 41.84 -1.47
C VAL A 349 -11.27 41.77 -1.12
N GLY A 350 -10.42 42.29 -2.01
CA GLY A 350 -8.96 42.22 -1.92
C GLY A 350 -8.29 43.53 -2.30
N THR A 351 -6.96 43.53 -2.33
CA THR A 351 -6.15 44.69 -2.75
C THR A 351 -5.74 44.59 -4.21
N ASP A 352 -6.07 45.61 -5.02
CA ASP A 352 -5.56 45.81 -6.37
C ASP A 352 -4.63 47.03 -6.39
N GLY A 353 -3.33 46.79 -6.24
CA GLY A 353 -2.33 47.85 -6.07
C GLY A 353 -2.60 48.72 -4.85
N ASN A 354 -3.01 49.97 -5.08
CA ASN A 354 -3.29 50.95 -4.02
C ASN A 354 -4.78 51.13 -3.70
N ALA A 355 -5.66 50.36 -4.33
CA ALA A 355 -7.11 50.44 -4.16
C ALA A 355 -7.70 49.11 -3.69
N VAL A 356 -8.87 49.18 -3.07
CA VAL A 356 -9.69 47.99 -2.78
C VAL A 356 -10.42 47.57 -4.05
N ALA A 357 -10.45 46.28 -4.35
CA ALA A 357 -11.17 45.73 -5.50
C ALA A 357 -11.99 44.51 -5.10
N ILE A 358 -13.09 44.31 -5.84
CA ILE A 358 -13.94 43.13 -5.76
C ILE A 358 -13.48 42.17 -6.86
N TYR A 359 -13.20 40.95 -6.46
CA TYR A 359 -12.81 39.85 -7.34
C TYR A 359 -13.92 38.81 -7.40
N GLN A 360 -14.12 38.22 -8.57
CA GLN A 360 -15.00 37.08 -8.77
C GLN A 360 -14.15 35.82 -8.96
N GLY A 361 -14.39 34.80 -8.14
CA GLY A 361 -13.61 33.56 -8.10
C GLY A 361 -12.99 33.25 -6.74
N SER A 362 -11.99 32.37 -6.72
CA SER A 362 -11.24 31.99 -5.50
C SER A 362 -9.91 32.75 -5.40
N PRO A 363 -9.50 33.20 -4.20
CA PRO A 363 -8.19 33.84 -4.01
C PRO A 363 -7.01 32.85 -4.12
N ASP A 364 -7.28 31.54 -4.16
CA ASP A 364 -6.25 30.50 -4.28
C ASP A 364 -5.79 30.33 -5.74
N SER A 365 -4.47 30.29 -5.98
CA SER A 365 -3.90 30.06 -7.32
C SER A 365 -3.51 28.59 -7.52
N LEU A 366 -3.86 28.00 -8.67
CA LEU A 366 -3.42 26.65 -9.03
C LEU A 366 -2.23 26.74 -9.99
N ALA A 367 -1.02 26.48 -9.47
CA ALA A 367 0.25 26.58 -10.19
C ALA A 367 0.47 27.95 -10.87
N TRP A 368 0.10 28.09 -12.15
CA TRP A 368 0.24 29.32 -12.95
C TRP A 368 -1.10 29.95 -13.39
N ILE A 369 -2.23 29.40 -12.95
CA ILE A 369 -3.56 29.88 -13.34
C ILE A 369 -4.19 30.63 -12.16
N GLN A 370 -4.55 31.91 -12.39
CA GLN A 370 -5.38 32.67 -11.47
C GLN A 370 -6.84 32.22 -11.64
N LEU A 371 -7.45 31.78 -10.54
CA LEU A 371 -8.83 31.31 -10.48
C LEU A 371 -9.82 32.44 -10.13
N SER A 372 -9.38 33.69 -10.28
CA SER A 372 -10.18 34.89 -10.07
C SER A 372 -9.84 35.97 -11.09
N HIS A 373 -10.77 36.91 -11.26
CA HIS A 373 -10.56 38.11 -12.05
C HIS A 373 -11.17 39.32 -11.34
N VAL A 374 -10.65 40.51 -11.61
CA VAL A 374 -11.18 41.76 -11.05
C VAL A 374 -12.56 42.01 -11.67
N ALA A 375 -13.59 42.00 -10.84
CA ALA A 375 -14.95 42.33 -11.26
C ALA A 375 -15.16 43.85 -11.22
N GLU A 376 -14.71 44.50 -10.14
CA GLU A 376 -14.89 45.95 -9.96
C GLU A 376 -13.76 46.54 -9.09
N THR A 377 -13.08 47.57 -9.60
CA THR A 377 -12.12 48.38 -8.82
C THR A 377 -12.85 49.54 -8.16
N THR A 378 -12.61 49.75 -6.86
CA THR A 378 -13.29 50.81 -6.09
C THR A 378 -12.40 52.04 -5.93
N ASP A 379 -13.01 53.15 -5.50
CA ASP A 379 -12.33 54.42 -5.21
C ASP A 379 -11.67 54.47 -3.82
N VAL A 380 -11.84 53.42 -3.00
CA VAL A 380 -11.30 53.33 -1.65
C VAL A 380 -9.81 52.98 -1.71
N LYS A 381 -8.95 53.89 -1.25
CA LYS A 381 -7.51 53.66 -1.18
C LYS A 381 -7.14 52.81 0.03
N THR A 382 -6.25 51.83 -0.17
CA THR A 382 -5.77 50.93 0.91
C THR A 382 -4.99 51.69 1.99
N THR A 383 -4.35 52.81 1.64
CA THR A 383 -3.64 53.70 2.56
C THR A 383 -4.55 54.50 3.47
N ASP A 384 -5.82 54.65 3.10
CA ASP A 384 -6.82 55.40 3.86
C ASP A 384 -7.59 54.52 4.84
N LEU A 385 -7.47 53.20 4.71
CA LEU A 385 -8.08 52.25 5.63
C LEU A 385 -7.36 52.20 6.99
N PRO A 386 -8.12 52.01 8.09
CA PRO A 386 -7.59 51.61 9.39
C PRO A 386 -6.72 50.35 9.28
N ARG A 387 -5.76 50.19 10.20
CA ARG A 387 -4.81 49.06 10.18
C ARG A 387 -5.49 47.69 10.14
N TYR A 388 -6.55 47.51 10.94
CA TYR A 388 -7.29 46.26 11.00
C TYR A 388 -7.95 45.93 9.65
N TYR A 389 -8.63 46.91 9.04
CA TYR A 389 -9.26 46.74 7.72
C TYR A 389 -8.25 46.50 6.61
N ARG A 390 -7.08 47.17 6.66
CA ARG A 390 -6.01 46.93 5.69
C ARG A 390 -5.51 45.49 5.73
N ASN A 391 -5.31 44.93 6.93
CA ASN A 391 -4.88 43.54 7.08
C ASN A 391 -5.95 42.58 6.57
N ARG A 392 -7.23 42.80 6.94
CA ARG A 392 -8.34 41.95 6.49
C ARG A 392 -8.51 41.95 4.97
N VAL A 393 -8.40 43.11 4.32
CA VAL A 393 -8.46 43.22 2.85
C VAL A 393 -7.23 42.57 2.20
N SER A 394 -6.04 42.65 2.81
CA SER A 394 -4.86 41.94 2.31
C SER A 394 -4.94 40.42 2.43
N GLU A 395 -5.74 39.91 3.37
CA GLU A 395 -6.02 38.49 3.56
C GLU A 395 -7.17 37.96 2.66
N ASN A 396 -7.74 38.79 1.79
CA ASN A 396 -8.88 38.50 0.92
C ASN A 396 -10.17 38.13 1.69
N ILE A 397 -11.04 39.12 1.90
CA ILE A 397 -12.31 38.93 2.61
C ILE A 397 -13.28 38.18 1.68
N ARG A 398 -13.54 36.90 1.95
CA ARG A 398 -14.46 36.07 1.18
C ARG A 398 -15.92 36.44 1.48
N VAL A 399 -16.72 36.62 0.44
CA VAL A 399 -18.15 36.98 0.53
C VAL A 399 -18.97 36.12 -0.44
N SER A 400 -20.20 35.80 -0.05
CA SER A 400 -21.04 34.83 -0.78
C SER A 400 -21.82 35.44 -1.94
N SER A 401 -21.85 36.78 -2.08
CA SER A 401 -22.59 37.46 -3.13
C SER A 401 -21.99 38.82 -3.49
N MET A 402 -22.32 39.32 -4.68
CA MET A 402 -21.95 40.66 -5.13
C MET A 402 -22.55 41.76 -4.23
N GLU A 403 -23.77 41.56 -3.74
CA GLU A 403 -24.41 42.49 -2.81
C GLU A 403 -23.66 42.58 -1.49
N SER A 404 -23.21 41.44 -0.95
CA SER A 404 -22.35 41.38 0.24
C SER A 404 -20.97 42.00 -0.01
N ALA A 405 -20.44 41.90 -1.24
CA ALA A 405 -19.19 42.57 -1.61
C ALA A 405 -19.35 44.10 -1.58
N HIS A 406 -20.44 44.62 -2.15
CA HIS A 406 -20.75 46.05 -2.14
C HIS A 406 -20.99 46.58 -0.74
N SER A 407 -21.70 45.85 0.13
CA SER A 407 -21.89 46.27 1.52
C SER A 407 -20.57 46.32 2.29
N THR A 408 -19.71 45.30 2.12
CA THR A 408 -18.36 45.27 2.71
C THR A 408 -17.52 46.46 2.24
N VAL A 409 -17.56 46.80 0.95
CA VAL A 409 -16.86 47.97 0.41
C VAL A 409 -17.41 49.29 0.98
N ALA A 410 -18.73 49.40 1.17
CA ALA A 410 -19.34 50.59 1.76
C ALA A 410 -18.89 50.80 3.22
N GLU A 411 -18.74 49.72 3.97
CA GLU A 411 -18.21 49.76 5.33
C GLU A 411 -16.72 50.17 5.35
N LEU A 412 -15.92 49.58 4.47
CA LEU A 412 -14.51 49.95 4.29
C LEU A 412 -14.37 51.43 3.90
N ARG A 413 -15.28 51.96 3.06
CA ARG A 413 -15.32 53.39 2.68
C ARG A 413 -15.58 54.27 3.90
N THR A 414 -16.55 53.90 4.75
CA THR A 414 -16.87 54.64 5.98
C THR A 414 -15.66 54.71 6.91
N GLY A 415 -14.94 53.59 7.09
CA GLY A 415 -13.71 53.56 7.86
C GLY A 415 -12.59 54.42 7.25
N ALA A 416 -12.46 54.42 5.92
CA ALA A 416 -11.47 55.23 5.22
C ALA A 416 -11.74 56.73 5.37
N GLU A 417 -12.99 57.15 5.26
CA GLU A 417 -13.41 58.55 5.44
C GLU A 417 -13.14 59.02 6.89
N HIS A 418 -13.38 58.17 7.89
CA HIS A 418 -13.05 58.47 9.27
C HIS A 418 -11.55 58.73 9.47
N CYS A 419 -10.68 57.83 9.00
CA CYS A 419 -9.24 58.02 9.11
C CYS A 419 -8.72 59.20 8.28
N LYS A 420 -9.37 59.53 7.17
CA LYS A 420 -9.07 60.74 6.42
C LYS A 420 -9.40 62.00 7.22
N ALA A 421 -10.58 62.07 7.83
CA ALA A 421 -10.99 63.19 8.67
C ALA A 421 -10.08 63.37 9.91
N VAL A 422 -9.68 62.28 10.58
CA VAL A 422 -8.73 62.33 11.71
C VAL A 422 -7.37 62.90 11.27
N ARG A 423 -6.87 62.49 10.11
CA ARG A 423 -5.61 63.01 9.56
C ARG A 423 -5.70 64.49 9.19
N GLU A 424 -6.81 64.92 8.58
CA GLU A 424 -7.06 66.32 8.24
C GLU A 424 -7.12 67.22 9.50
N MET A 425 -7.77 66.74 10.58
CA MET A 425 -7.77 67.42 11.88
C MET A 425 -6.37 67.52 12.50
N ALA A 426 -5.55 66.48 12.38
CA ALA A 426 -4.17 66.48 12.88
C ALA A 426 -3.24 67.43 12.10
N THR A 427 -3.50 67.67 10.82
CA THR A 427 -2.74 68.63 9.98
C THR A 427 -3.13 70.10 10.17
N THR A 428 -4.15 70.42 10.96
CA THR A 428 -4.54 71.81 11.24
C THR A 428 -3.60 72.41 12.31
N PRO A 429 -2.86 73.50 12.03
CA PRO A 429 -1.94 74.08 13.01
C PRO A 429 -2.68 74.60 14.26
N PRO A 430 -2.24 74.29 15.49
CA PRO A 430 -2.84 74.88 16.68
C PRO A 430 -2.58 76.40 16.72
N ALA A 431 -3.65 77.18 16.87
CA ALA A 431 -3.55 78.61 17.13
C ALA A 431 -2.73 78.87 18.40
N ALA A 432 -1.71 79.72 18.29
CA ALA A 432 -0.74 80.00 19.35
C ALA A 432 -1.40 80.51 20.64
N PRO A 433 -1.04 79.97 21.83
CA PRO A 433 -1.61 80.44 23.09
C PRO A 433 -0.92 81.72 23.57
N THR A 434 -1.72 82.78 23.78
CA THR A 434 -1.34 83.99 24.51
C THR A 434 -1.09 83.69 25.98
N ARG A 435 0.09 84.07 26.47
CA ARG A 435 0.55 83.95 27.86
C ARG A 435 0.06 85.15 28.71
N PRO A 436 -0.33 84.90 29.97
CA PRO A 436 0.16 85.74 31.09
C PRO A 436 0.66 84.85 32.25
N SER A 437 1.94 84.90 32.62
CA SER A 437 2.56 85.73 33.70
C SER A 437 2.23 85.29 35.14
N THR A 438 3.15 84.47 35.68
CA THR A 438 3.75 84.42 37.03
C THR A 438 3.05 85.09 38.23
N THR A 439 2.89 84.37 39.35
CA THR A 439 3.50 84.63 40.70
C THR A 439 3.10 83.48 41.69
N PRO A 440 3.97 83.06 42.64
CA PRO A 440 3.75 81.89 43.50
C PRO A 440 3.28 82.24 44.92
N SER A 441 2.72 81.27 45.67
CA SER A 441 3.07 80.95 47.08
C SER A 441 1.95 80.22 47.84
N ALA A 442 2.40 79.27 48.68
CA ALA A 442 1.84 78.80 49.96
C ALA A 442 1.14 77.42 49.99
N SER A 443 1.83 76.49 50.65
CA SER A 443 1.32 75.29 51.34
C SER A 443 1.17 75.64 52.83
N PRO A 444 0.25 75.01 53.61
CA PRO A 444 0.66 73.79 54.34
C PRO A 444 -0.44 72.70 54.54
N GLN A 445 0.06 71.48 54.77
CA GLN A 445 -0.49 70.21 55.34
C GLN A 445 -1.41 70.32 56.60
N PRO A 446 -1.86 69.20 57.27
CA PRO A 446 -2.41 67.89 56.82
C PRO A 446 -3.59 67.40 57.72
N SER A 447 -4.24 66.26 57.41
CA SER A 447 -4.94 65.27 58.33
C SER A 447 -5.68 64.24 57.45
N ALA A 448 -5.38 62.93 57.39
CA ALA A 448 -5.36 61.83 58.36
C ALA A 448 -6.57 60.87 58.18
N SER A 449 -6.26 59.58 57.92
CA SER A 449 -6.99 58.33 58.27
C SER A 449 -8.38 58.08 57.63
N SER A 450 -8.81 56.88 57.22
CA SER A 450 -8.51 55.52 57.73
C SER A 450 -8.96 54.38 56.77
N SER A 451 -8.15 53.32 56.69
CA SER A 451 -8.43 51.86 56.67
C SER A 451 -9.42 51.16 55.71
N GLY A 452 -8.92 50.05 55.11
CA GLY A 452 -9.68 48.81 54.90
C GLY A 452 -9.24 47.95 53.69
N ILE A 453 -8.49 46.87 53.92
CA ILE A 453 -8.35 45.70 53.00
C ILE A 453 -9.11 44.52 53.66
N PRO A 454 -9.67 43.54 52.92
CA PRO A 454 -8.91 42.34 52.52
C PRO A 454 -9.24 41.74 51.12
N HIS A 455 -8.28 40.97 50.60
CA HIS A 455 -8.31 39.97 49.49
C HIS A 455 -9.07 38.66 49.90
N PRO A 456 -9.09 37.53 49.15
CA PRO A 456 -9.15 37.20 47.69
C PRO A 456 -10.13 36.03 47.33
N SER A 457 -10.07 35.50 46.07
CA SER A 457 -10.56 34.19 45.52
C SER A 457 -11.67 34.34 44.46
N ALA A 458 -11.85 33.57 43.38
CA ALA A 458 -11.16 32.44 42.72
C ALA A 458 -11.73 32.26 41.27
N VAL A 459 -10.92 31.65 40.38
CA VAL A 459 -11.15 30.80 39.17
C VAL A 459 -12.49 30.84 38.39
N PRO A 460 -12.49 30.85 37.03
CA PRO A 460 -13.64 30.43 36.21
C PRO A 460 -13.43 29.08 35.48
N THR A 461 -14.53 28.33 35.35
CA THR A 461 -14.73 27.08 34.59
C THR A 461 -15.22 27.39 33.16
N PRO A 462 -14.89 26.61 32.10
CA PRO A 462 -15.42 26.84 30.76
C PRO A 462 -16.71 26.05 30.49
N ALA A 463 -17.65 26.66 29.76
CA ALA A 463 -18.83 26.00 29.20
C ALA A 463 -18.73 25.94 27.66
N MET A 464 -19.13 24.81 27.07
CA MET A 464 -19.26 24.62 25.62
C MET A 464 -20.54 25.27 25.06
N PRO A 465 -20.59 25.63 23.75
CA PRO A 465 -21.85 25.94 23.07
C PRO A 465 -22.28 24.85 22.07
N SER A 466 -23.60 24.75 21.88
CA SER A 466 -24.29 24.02 20.80
C SER A 466 -24.79 25.02 19.72
N PRO A 467 -25.15 24.55 18.49
CA PRO A 467 -25.02 25.34 17.27
C PRO A 467 -26.30 26.08 16.85
N SER A 468 -26.14 27.14 16.06
CA SER A 468 -27.24 27.82 15.35
C SER A 468 -26.74 28.32 14.00
N ALA A 469 -27.52 28.06 12.95
CA ALA A 469 -27.23 28.38 11.55
C ALA A 469 -27.81 29.74 11.13
N SER A 470 -27.10 30.45 10.25
CA SER A 470 -27.57 31.25 9.09
C SER A 470 -26.78 32.56 8.89
N GLY A 471 -26.31 32.79 7.65
CA GLY A 471 -25.81 34.07 7.12
C GLY A 471 -24.47 34.58 7.68
N HIS A 472 -23.35 34.33 6.99
CA HIS A 472 -22.09 35.04 7.27
C HIS A 472 -22.17 36.47 6.72
N GLU A 473 -22.74 37.37 7.50
CA GLU A 473 -22.41 38.79 7.45
C GLU A 473 -21.01 38.95 8.07
N VAL A 474 -20.08 39.56 7.34
CA VAL A 474 -18.73 39.78 7.85
C VAL A 474 -18.80 40.95 8.84
N ASP A 475 -18.94 40.64 10.12
CA ASP A 475 -19.00 41.66 11.18
C ASP A 475 -17.60 42.28 11.36
N LEU A 476 -17.42 43.50 10.84
CA LEU A 476 -16.19 44.27 10.99
C LEU A 476 -16.31 45.18 12.24
N PRO A 477 -15.31 45.19 13.13
CA PRO A 477 -15.36 45.96 14.37
C PRO A 477 -15.30 47.47 14.12
N ALA A 478 -16.04 48.24 14.91
CA ALA A 478 -16.08 49.70 14.82
C ALA A 478 -14.68 50.35 14.91
N VAL A 479 -14.43 51.33 14.04
CA VAL A 479 -13.12 52.01 13.91
C VAL A 479 -12.85 52.94 15.10
N SER A 480 -11.72 52.75 15.78
CA SER A 480 -11.21 53.69 16.80
C SER A 480 -10.20 54.68 16.19
N SER A 481 -10.14 55.90 16.73
CA SER A 481 -9.22 56.95 16.25
C SER A 481 -7.74 56.59 16.40
N GLY A 482 -7.38 55.59 17.23
CA GLY A 482 -6.02 55.07 17.36
C GLY A 482 -5.62 54.03 16.31
N ASP A 483 -6.57 53.55 15.50
CA ASP A 483 -6.34 52.59 14.41
C ASP A 483 -6.10 53.27 13.05
N CYS A 484 -6.30 54.59 13.02
CA CYS A 484 -5.88 55.55 12.01
C CYS A 484 -4.48 56.11 12.37
#